data_AF-A0A2V9RC94-F1
#
_entry.id   AF-A0A2V9RC94-F1
#
_cell.length_a   1.000
_cell.length_b   1.000
_cell.length_c   1.000
_cell.angle_alpha   90.00
_cell.angle_beta   90.00
_cell.angle_gamma   90.00
#
_symmetry.space_group_name_H-M   'P 1'
#
loop_
_entity.id
_entity.type
_entity.pdbx_description
1 polymer ?
#
loop_
_entity_poly.entity_id
_entity_poly.type
_entity_poly.pdbx_seq_one_letter_code
_entity_poly.pdbx_strand_id
1 'polypeptide(L)'
;MSRRSPTLQGFELMFRQPSLGLAEVAWRWSFGFAAVIVSLLAVREYLNTLSVTNRDLLLLRTRQPTLVSEAIARIFHGSAPRAVIAFIVLTVGLALIWVWIASVGRTVTLRRILELFRDSSAQSGMRLGAMAELHFMRVAVSIGAVLAGIAAFLISARISTPQNPSPGSVVLIFFTLLFFIGAAWSFLNWVLSLSSIFVVTEGRNGFRAVSRAVSFLRDHSGAVLVTGTWFGLSHLTLFVVTSSMVAFPLAFAQILPPAMVLGGVLLILLLYFAAADFLYVGRLTSLVAILEAPPIIDLASVSPSSQPVLPSTREESGKVDQDELILGDRPE
;
A
#
# COMPACT_ATOMS: atom_id res chain seq x y z
N MET A 1 11.19 -20.70 23.27
CA MET A 1 10.46 -19.42 23.11
C MET A 1 9.22 -19.69 22.26
N SER A 2 8.00 -19.40 22.73
CA SER A 2 6.80 -19.67 21.95
C SER A 2 6.78 -18.81 20.68
N ARG A 3 6.50 -19.43 19.52
CA ARG A 3 6.36 -18.71 18.24
C ARG A 3 5.16 -17.78 18.35
N ARG A 4 5.39 -16.48 18.57
CA ARG A 4 4.35 -15.45 18.50
C ARG A 4 3.85 -15.33 17.07
N SER A 5 2.53 -15.16 16.88
CA SER A 5 1.96 -14.98 15.55
C SER A 5 2.56 -13.74 14.86
N PRO A 6 2.80 -13.78 13.54
CA PRO A 6 3.40 -12.65 12.82
C PRO A 6 2.58 -11.35 12.93
N THR A 7 1.26 -11.46 13.06
CA THR A 7 0.36 -10.34 13.30
C THR A 7 0.63 -9.66 14.65
N LEU A 8 0.79 -10.46 15.71
CA LEU A 8 1.05 -9.95 17.06
C LEU A 8 2.42 -9.29 17.15
N GLN A 9 3.42 -9.82 16.43
CA GLN A 9 4.74 -9.19 16.32
C GLN A 9 4.66 -7.81 15.63
N GLY A 10 3.86 -7.69 14.56
CA GLY A 10 3.63 -6.41 13.89
C GLY A 10 3.02 -5.34 14.80
N PHE A 11 2.02 -5.70 15.62
CA PHE A 11 1.44 -4.80 16.62
C PHE A 11 2.41 -4.48 17.74
N GLU A 12 3.10 -5.48 18.30
CA GLU A 12 4.04 -5.28 19.40
C GLU A 12 5.18 -4.34 19.01
N LEU A 13 5.75 -4.53 17.84
CA LEU A 13 6.89 -3.74 17.37
C LEU A 13 6.47 -2.29 17.06
N MET A 14 5.24 -2.10 16.58
CA MET A 14 4.61 -0.79 16.43
C MET A 14 4.47 -0.04 17.76
N PHE A 15 4.03 -0.70 18.83
CA PHE A 15 3.91 -0.08 20.16
C PHE A 15 5.26 0.08 20.88
N ARG A 16 6.23 -0.79 20.61
CA ARG A 16 7.60 -0.68 21.16
C ARG A 16 8.40 0.45 20.52
N GLN A 17 8.19 0.74 19.23
CA GLN A 17 8.92 1.78 18.50
C GLN A 17 7.98 2.70 17.72
N PRO A 18 7.19 3.54 18.43
CA PRO A 18 6.24 4.45 17.79
C PRO A 18 6.94 5.48 16.90
N SER A 19 8.23 5.76 17.13
CA SER A 19 9.04 6.67 16.32
C SER A 19 9.10 6.28 14.84
N LEU A 20 9.05 4.97 14.51
CA LEU A 20 9.04 4.51 13.11
C LEU A 20 7.72 4.85 12.42
N GLY A 21 6.60 4.60 13.09
CA GLY A 21 5.29 4.96 12.58
C GLY A 21 5.12 6.47 12.45
N LEU A 22 5.55 7.23 13.46
CA LEU A 22 5.52 8.69 13.43
C LEU A 22 6.42 9.28 12.36
N ALA A 23 7.61 8.72 12.11
CA ALA A 23 8.48 9.14 11.02
C ALA A 23 7.82 8.92 9.65
N GLU A 24 7.20 7.77 9.44
CA GLU A 24 6.47 7.47 8.19
C GLU A 24 5.31 8.44 7.97
N VAL A 25 4.52 8.71 9.02
CA VAL A 25 3.43 9.69 8.99
C VAL A 25 3.98 11.09 8.68
N ALA A 26 5.04 11.52 9.38
CA ALA A 26 5.59 12.86 9.27
C ALA A 26 6.04 13.19 7.85
N TRP A 27 6.79 12.30 7.17
CA TRP A 27 7.26 12.60 5.81
C TRP A 27 6.11 12.57 4.79
N ARG A 28 5.15 11.64 4.91
CA ARG A 28 3.99 11.56 4.02
C ARG A 28 3.10 12.79 4.15
N TRP A 29 2.87 13.22 5.39
CA TRP A 29 2.06 14.40 5.69
C TRP A 29 2.74 15.69 5.30
N SER A 30 4.06 15.80 5.47
CA SER A 30 4.83 16.95 5.00
C SER A 30 4.70 17.14 3.49
N PHE A 31 4.83 16.05 2.72
CA PHE A 31 4.59 16.10 1.28
C PHE A 31 3.12 16.43 0.96
N GLY A 32 2.16 15.79 1.61
CA GLY A 32 0.74 16.04 1.39
C GLY A 32 0.35 17.50 1.64
N PHE A 33 0.83 18.08 2.73
CA PHE A 33 0.61 19.49 3.07
C PHE A 33 1.24 20.43 2.04
N ALA A 34 2.49 20.17 1.65
CA ALA A 34 3.16 20.93 0.61
C ALA A 34 2.42 20.84 -0.74
N ALA A 35 1.97 19.64 -1.13
CA ALA A 35 1.19 19.42 -2.34
C ALA A 35 -0.14 20.18 -2.33
N VAL A 36 -0.85 20.21 -1.18
CA VAL A 36 -2.07 21.00 -1.01
C VAL A 36 -1.78 22.48 -1.14
N ILE A 37 -0.75 23.01 -0.49
CA ILE A 37 -0.37 24.43 -0.61
C ILE A 37 -0.06 24.79 -2.06
N VAL A 38 0.80 24.02 -2.73
CA VAL A 38 1.17 24.28 -4.12
C VAL A 38 -0.04 24.20 -5.04
N SER A 39 -0.96 23.25 -4.79
CA SER A 39 -2.21 23.13 -5.55
C SER A 39 -3.14 24.34 -5.33
N LEU A 40 -3.28 24.82 -4.09
CA LEU A 40 -4.08 25.99 -3.77
C LEU A 40 -3.49 27.27 -4.40
N LEU A 41 -2.16 27.41 -4.38
CA LEU A 41 -1.48 28.51 -5.04
C LEU A 41 -1.64 28.44 -6.57
N ALA A 42 -1.53 27.25 -7.16
CA ALA A 42 -1.77 27.06 -8.59
C ALA A 42 -3.22 27.37 -8.99
N VAL A 43 -4.20 26.95 -8.19
CA VAL A 43 -5.62 27.29 -8.40
C VAL A 43 -5.82 28.79 -8.27
N ARG A 44 -5.26 29.43 -7.25
CA ARG A 44 -5.34 30.90 -7.07
C ARG A 44 -4.75 31.63 -8.27
N GLU A 45 -3.57 31.21 -8.73
CA GLU A 45 -2.91 31.82 -9.88
C GLU A 45 -3.75 31.66 -11.14
N TYR A 46 -4.26 30.45 -11.39
CA TYR A 46 -5.18 30.21 -12.49
C TYR A 46 -6.43 31.10 -12.42
N LEU A 47 -7.07 31.22 -11.25
CA LEU A 47 -8.23 32.07 -11.05
C LEU A 47 -7.92 33.56 -11.31
N ASN A 48 -6.73 34.03 -10.97
CA ASN A 48 -6.29 35.40 -11.28
C ASN A 48 -6.15 35.65 -12.79
N THR A 49 -5.96 34.61 -13.61
CA THR A 49 -5.91 34.75 -15.07
C THR A 49 -7.28 34.86 -15.73
N LEU A 50 -8.37 34.59 -15.00
CA LEU A 50 -9.73 34.68 -15.53
C LEU A 50 -10.18 36.14 -15.58
N SER A 51 -10.51 36.62 -16.76
CA SER A 51 -11.12 37.94 -16.95
C SER A 51 -12.60 37.88 -16.55
N VAL A 52 -12.92 38.26 -15.32
CA VAL A 52 -14.31 38.36 -14.85
C VAL A 52 -14.84 39.76 -15.13
N THR A 53 -15.84 39.87 -15.99
CA THR A 53 -16.46 41.16 -16.33
C THR A 53 -17.60 41.48 -15.37
N ASN A 54 -17.90 42.77 -15.14
CA ASN A 54 -19.08 43.19 -14.38
C ASN A 54 -20.41 42.61 -14.91
N ARG A 55 -20.50 42.35 -16.23
CA ARG A 55 -21.64 41.68 -16.85
C ARG A 55 -21.79 40.24 -16.37
N ASP A 56 -20.68 39.51 -16.23
CA ASP A 56 -20.70 38.12 -15.78
C ASP A 56 -21.12 38.05 -14.30
N LEU A 57 -20.68 39.00 -13.48
CA LEU A 57 -21.13 39.14 -12.08
C LEU A 57 -22.63 39.42 -11.97
N LEU A 58 -23.19 40.25 -12.86
CA LEU A 58 -24.62 40.52 -12.90
C LEU A 58 -25.40 39.26 -13.28
N LEU A 59 -24.93 38.50 -14.28
CA LEU A 59 -25.54 37.23 -14.70
C LEU A 59 -25.50 36.19 -13.58
N LEU A 60 -24.37 36.07 -12.87
CA LEU A 60 -24.23 35.18 -11.70
C LEU A 60 -25.20 35.57 -10.57
N ARG A 61 -25.47 36.86 -10.38
CA ARG A 61 -26.39 37.36 -9.34
C ARG A 61 -27.86 37.04 -9.63
N THR A 62 -28.23 36.83 -10.90
CA THR A 62 -29.63 36.54 -11.28
C THR A 62 -30.18 35.23 -10.71
N ARG A 63 -29.31 34.30 -10.30
CA ARG A 63 -29.67 32.92 -9.86
C ARG A 63 -30.48 32.11 -10.88
N GLN A 64 -30.55 32.56 -12.14
CA GLN A 64 -31.17 31.79 -13.21
C GLN A 64 -30.15 30.78 -13.75
N PRO A 65 -30.40 29.47 -13.68
CA PRO A 65 -29.40 28.44 -13.96
C PRO A 65 -28.85 28.50 -15.39
N THR A 66 -29.66 28.91 -16.36
CA THR A 66 -29.25 29.10 -17.75
C THR A 66 -28.32 30.29 -17.94
N LEU A 67 -28.61 31.43 -17.30
CA LEU A 67 -27.74 32.61 -17.36
C LEU A 67 -26.43 32.40 -16.60
N VAL A 68 -26.50 31.67 -15.48
CA VAL A 68 -25.32 31.27 -14.70
C VAL A 68 -24.42 30.34 -15.52
N SER A 69 -24.98 29.33 -16.22
CA SER A 69 -24.18 28.42 -17.04
C SER A 69 -23.53 29.14 -18.23
N GLU A 70 -24.24 30.09 -18.85
CA GLU A 70 -23.69 30.90 -19.93
C GLU A 70 -22.57 31.84 -19.45
N ALA A 71 -22.75 32.48 -18.30
CA ALA A 71 -21.72 33.31 -17.68
C ALA A 71 -20.48 32.50 -17.33
N ILE A 72 -20.65 31.31 -16.73
CA ILE A 72 -19.56 30.38 -16.45
C ILE A 72 -18.85 29.99 -17.75
N ALA A 73 -19.59 29.51 -18.76
CA ALA A 73 -19.00 29.12 -20.04
C ALA A 73 -18.17 30.25 -20.67
N ARG A 74 -18.64 31.50 -20.55
CA ARG A 74 -17.95 32.70 -21.04
C ARG A 74 -16.70 33.05 -20.24
N ILE A 75 -16.76 32.99 -18.91
CA ILE A 75 -15.60 33.20 -18.01
C ILE A 75 -14.49 32.19 -18.32
N PHE A 76 -14.86 30.93 -18.56
CA PHE A 76 -13.92 29.85 -18.88
C PHE A 76 -13.55 29.75 -20.37
N HIS A 77 -14.19 30.55 -21.23
CA HIS A 77 -13.96 30.49 -22.67
C HIS A 77 -12.54 30.98 -22.99
N GLY A 78 -11.71 30.09 -23.52
CA GLY A 78 -10.30 30.38 -23.85
C GLY A 78 -9.31 30.18 -22.69
N SER A 79 -9.75 29.92 -21.46
CA SER A 79 -8.86 29.63 -20.32
C SER A 79 -8.56 28.13 -20.17
N ALA A 80 -9.38 27.26 -20.77
CA ALA A 80 -9.25 25.80 -20.66
C ALA A 80 -7.85 25.27 -21.04
N PRO A 81 -7.19 25.71 -22.14
CA PRO A 81 -5.84 25.24 -22.46
C PRO A 81 -4.82 25.56 -21.37
N ARG A 82 -4.91 26.75 -20.75
CA ARG A 82 -4.02 27.15 -19.64
C ARG A 82 -4.27 26.29 -18.40
N ALA A 83 -5.53 26.02 -18.09
CA ALA A 83 -5.91 25.14 -16.99
C ALA A 83 -5.32 23.73 -17.18
N VAL A 84 -5.44 23.18 -18.39
CA VAL A 84 -4.91 21.85 -18.74
C VAL A 84 -3.39 21.82 -18.63
N ILE A 85 -2.69 22.83 -19.16
CA ILE A 85 -1.22 22.92 -19.04
C ILE A 85 -0.81 23.01 -17.58
N ALA A 86 -1.44 23.90 -16.79
CA ALA A 86 -1.14 24.04 -15.37
C ALA A 86 -1.38 22.73 -14.60
N PHE A 87 -2.49 22.04 -14.88
CA PHE A 87 -2.80 20.75 -14.29
C PHE A 87 -1.76 19.68 -14.65
N ILE A 88 -1.34 19.59 -15.91
CA ILE A 88 -0.30 18.66 -16.36
C ILE A 88 1.03 18.95 -15.66
N VAL A 89 1.48 20.20 -15.66
CA VAL A 89 2.73 20.61 -15.02
C VAL A 89 2.70 20.33 -13.52
N LEU A 90 1.61 20.70 -12.84
CA LEU A 90 1.43 20.46 -11.40
C LEU A 90 1.45 18.96 -11.09
N THR A 91 0.68 18.16 -11.83
CA THR A 91 0.56 16.72 -11.59
C THR A 91 1.88 16.00 -11.84
N VAL A 92 2.56 16.30 -12.96
CA VAL A 92 3.86 15.71 -13.29
C VAL A 92 4.93 16.13 -12.28
N GLY A 93 4.98 17.42 -11.92
CA GLY A 93 5.93 17.93 -10.93
C GLY A 93 5.76 17.29 -9.56
N LEU A 94 4.52 17.23 -9.06
CA LEU A 94 4.20 16.56 -7.80
C LEU A 94 4.49 15.06 -7.85
N ALA A 95 4.22 14.39 -8.98
CA ALA A 95 4.53 12.97 -9.14
C ALA A 95 6.04 12.70 -9.09
N LEU A 96 6.86 13.53 -9.74
CA LEU A 96 8.32 13.38 -9.70
C LEU A 96 8.88 13.62 -8.30
N ILE A 97 8.42 14.68 -7.62
CA ILE A 97 8.79 14.97 -6.23
C ILE A 97 8.36 13.82 -5.31
N TRP A 98 7.14 13.30 -5.50
CA TRP A 98 6.64 12.14 -4.76
C TRP A 98 7.51 10.91 -4.97
N VAL A 99 7.89 10.58 -6.21
CA VAL A 99 8.77 9.43 -6.50
C VAL A 99 10.08 9.55 -5.73
N TRP A 100 10.69 10.74 -5.73
CA TRP A 100 11.95 10.97 -5.04
C TRP A 100 11.81 10.86 -3.52
N ILE A 101 10.87 11.61 -2.92
CA ILE A 101 10.63 11.61 -1.48
C ILE A 101 10.20 10.22 -0.99
N ALA A 102 9.29 9.55 -1.72
CA ALA A 102 8.82 8.22 -1.35
C ALA A 102 9.94 7.19 -1.44
N SER A 103 10.83 7.29 -2.44
CA SER A 103 11.99 6.39 -2.54
C SER A 103 12.91 6.53 -1.32
N VAL A 104 13.21 7.76 -0.90
CA VAL A 104 14.06 8.02 0.28
C VAL A 104 13.36 7.59 1.56
N GLY A 105 12.15 8.10 1.82
CA GLY A 105 11.38 7.81 3.03
C GLY A 105 11.16 6.31 3.19
N ARG A 106 10.77 5.62 2.11
CA ARG A 106 10.51 4.18 2.15
C ARG A 106 11.76 3.35 2.39
N THR A 107 12.89 3.73 1.81
CA THR A 107 14.17 3.05 2.03
C THR A 107 14.60 3.16 3.49
N VAL A 108 14.49 4.37 4.07
CA VAL A 108 14.86 4.61 5.47
C VAL A 108 13.97 3.81 6.42
N THR A 109 12.65 3.85 6.23
CA THR A 109 11.69 3.13 7.08
C THR A 109 11.91 1.61 7.01
N LEU A 110 12.02 1.05 5.80
CA LEU A 110 12.21 -0.39 5.62
C LEU A 110 13.54 -0.87 6.17
N ARG A 111 14.62 -0.10 5.97
CA ARG A 111 15.92 -0.43 6.53
C ARG A 111 15.88 -0.49 8.05
N ARG A 112 15.25 0.48 8.70
CA ARG A 112 15.08 0.49 10.16
C ARG A 112 14.25 -0.70 10.65
N ILE A 113 13.18 -1.06 9.94
CA ILE A 113 12.40 -2.25 10.27
C ILE A 113 13.27 -3.51 10.14
N LEU A 114 14.03 -3.65 9.05
CA LEU A 114 14.88 -4.83 8.83
C LEU A 114 16.03 -4.94 9.83
N GLU A 115 16.63 -3.81 10.25
CA GLU A 115 17.64 -3.77 11.31
C GLU A 115 17.11 -4.30 12.66
N LEU A 116 15.78 -4.29 12.88
CA LEU A 116 15.16 -4.84 14.10
C LEU A 116 14.95 -6.35 14.03
N PHE A 117 14.86 -6.91 12.82
CA PHE A 117 14.68 -8.34 12.61
C PHE A 117 15.99 -9.07 12.30
N ARG A 118 17.01 -8.39 11.76
CA ARG A 118 18.31 -8.97 11.44
C ARG A 118 19.39 -8.51 12.41
N ASP A 119 20.19 -9.44 12.92
CA ASP A 119 21.42 -9.13 13.66
C ASP A 119 22.48 -8.49 12.73
N SER A 120 22.42 -7.16 12.60
CA SER A 120 23.43 -6.14 12.22
C SER A 120 24.46 -6.39 11.09
N SER A 121 24.52 -7.57 10.46
CA SER A 121 25.64 -8.04 9.62
C SER A 121 25.31 -8.13 8.13
N ALA A 122 24.03 -8.08 7.76
CA ALA A 122 23.63 -8.03 6.36
C ALA A 122 23.67 -6.57 5.85
N GLN A 123 24.83 -6.13 5.36
CA GLN A 123 24.98 -4.86 4.63
C GLN A 123 24.11 -4.88 3.37
N SER A 124 22.88 -4.36 3.47
CA SER A 124 22.08 -4.01 2.30
C SER A 124 22.54 -2.64 1.80
N GLY A 125 23.17 -2.60 0.62
CA GLY A 125 23.57 -1.35 -0.02
C GLY A 125 22.35 -0.49 -0.40
N MET A 126 22.45 0.83 -0.24
CA MET A 126 21.39 1.76 -0.64
C MET A 126 21.20 1.73 -2.16
N ARG A 127 20.15 1.07 -2.64
CA ARG A 127 19.76 1.08 -4.06
C ARG A 127 18.56 1.99 -4.30
N LEU A 128 18.79 3.29 -4.14
CA LEU A 128 17.78 4.32 -4.40
C LEU A 128 17.23 4.25 -5.83
N GLY A 129 18.04 3.82 -6.81
CA GLY A 129 17.60 3.64 -8.20
C GLY A 129 16.51 2.58 -8.36
N ALA A 130 16.64 1.42 -7.70
CA ALA A 130 15.63 0.35 -7.77
C ALA A 130 14.33 0.74 -7.03
N MET A 131 14.43 1.55 -5.98
CA MET A 131 13.26 2.12 -5.32
C MET A 131 12.57 3.17 -6.19
N ALA A 132 13.34 4.05 -6.82
CA ALA A 132 12.81 5.02 -7.77
C ALA A 132 12.10 4.35 -8.94
N GLU A 133 12.63 3.23 -9.45
CA GLU A 133 11.98 2.40 -10.48
C GLU A 133 10.59 1.91 -10.02
N LEU A 134 10.48 1.37 -8.79
CA LEU A 134 9.19 0.93 -8.26
C LEU A 134 8.20 2.08 -8.07
N HIS A 135 8.66 3.22 -7.53
CA HIS A 135 7.79 4.38 -7.36
C HIS A 135 7.37 4.98 -8.70
N PHE A 136 8.24 4.96 -9.71
CA PHE A 136 7.90 5.32 -11.08
C PHE A 136 6.85 4.37 -11.68
N MET A 137 6.98 3.05 -11.48
CA MET A 137 5.96 2.08 -11.89
C MET A 137 4.61 2.36 -11.20
N ARG A 138 4.60 2.78 -9.93
CA ARG A 138 3.35 3.15 -9.22
C ARG A 138 2.70 4.40 -9.81
N VAL A 139 3.50 5.39 -10.19
CA VAL A 139 3.00 6.57 -10.91
C VAL A 139 2.44 6.16 -12.27
N ALA A 140 3.16 5.34 -13.04
CA ALA A 140 2.70 4.85 -14.34
C ALA A 140 1.39 4.07 -14.25
N VAL A 141 1.25 3.17 -13.27
CA VAL A 141 0.00 2.42 -13.01
C VAL A 141 -1.14 3.37 -12.62
N SER A 142 -0.85 4.43 -11.86
CA SER A 142 -1.87 5.40 -11.46
C SER A 142 -2.32 6.28 -12.63
N ILE A 143 -1.40 6.71 -13.50
CA ILE A 143 -1.73 7.40 -14.74
C ILE A 143 -2.56 6.48 -15.65
N GLY A 144 -2.16 5.21 -15.79
CA GLY A 144 -2.91 4.22 -16.56
C GLY A 144 -4.34 4.03 -16.04
N ALA A 145 -4.54 3.99 -14.73
CA ALA A 145 -5.87 3.90 -14.12
C ALA A 145 -6.73 5.14 -14.39
N VAL A 146 -6.15 6.35 -14.33
CA VAL A 146 -6.85 7.60 -14.68
C VAL A 146 -7.27 7.59 -16.15
N LEU A 147 -6.35 7.24 -17.06
CA LEU A 147 -6.66 7.14 -18.49
C LEU A 147 -7.73 6.09 -18.78
N ALA A 148 -7.67 4.94 -18.11
CA ALA A 148 -8.71 3.91 -18.21
C ALA A 148 -10.06 4.40 -17.68
N GLY A 149 -10.08 5.20 -16.60
CA GLY A 149 -11.29 5.82 -16.07
C GLY A 149 -11.91 6.82 -17.04
N ILE A 150 -11.10 7.63 -17.70
CA ILE A 150 -11.54 8.54 -18.77
C ILE A 150 -12.11 7.73 -19.94
N ALA A 151 -11.42 6.68 -20.37
CA ALA A 151 -11.91 5.79 -21.42
C ALA A 151 -13.25 5.13 -21.05
N ALA A 152 -13.40 4.66 -19.81
CA ALA A 152 -14.64 4.09 -19.30
C ALA A 152 -15.80 5.11 -19.31
N PHE A 153 -15.52 6.36 -18.94
CA PHE A 153 -16.50 7.46 -19.02
C PHE A 153 -16.92 7.73 -20.48
N LEU A 154 -15.97 7.77 -21.41
CA LEU A 154 -16.27 8.00 -22.82
C LEU A 154 -17.06 6.84 -23.43
N ILE A 155 -16.71 5.59 -23.10
CA ILE A 155 -17.43 4.40 -23.58
C ILE A 155 -18.86 4.39 -23.03
N SER A 156 -19.04 4.63 -21.72
CA SER A 156 -20.37 4.63 -21.12
C SER A 156 -21.26 5.75 -21.67
N ALA A 157 -20.71 6.95 -21.87
CA ALA A 157 -21.45 8.09 -22.40
C ALA A 157 -22.01 7.84 -23.82
N ARG A 158 -21.39 6.96 -24.61
CA ARG A 158 -21.84 6.60 -25.96
C ARG A 158 -23.06 5.67 -25.99
N ILE A 159 -23.43 5.08 -24.85
CA ILE A 159 -24.50 4.08 -24.75
C ILE A 159 -25.88 4.74 -24.75
N SER A 160 -26.00 5.93 -24.16
CA SER A 160 -27.23 6.72 -24.22
C SER A 160 -27.18 7.64 -25.43
N THR A 161 -28.07 7.43 -26.38
CA THR A 161 -28.22 8.30 -27.56
C THR A 161 -29.46 9.17 -27.41
N PRO A 162 -29.53 10.34 -28.09
CA PRO A 162 -30.74 11.16 -28.07
C PRO A 162 -32.00 10.42 -28.53
N GLN A 163 -31.85 9.41 -29.38
CA GLN A 163 -32.93 8.59 -29.92
C GLN A 163 -33.39 7.48 -28.96
N ASN A 164 -32.51 7.02 -28.06
CA ASN A 164 -32.81 6.03 -27.03
C ASN A 164 -32.08 6.39 -25.72
N PRO A 165 -32.65 7.29 -24.91
CA PRO A 165 -32.02 7.71 -23.66
C PRO A 165 -32.05 6.57 -22.64
N SER A 166 -30.88 6.11 -22.23
CA SER A 166 -30.70 5.03 -21.26
C SER A 166 -29.72 5.43 -20.15
N PRO A 167 -30.01 6.50 -19.37
CA PRO A 167 -29.08 7.03 -18.38
C PRO A 167 -28.71 5.99 -17.31
N GLY A 168 -29.64 5.09 -16.95
CA GLY A 168 -29.36 3.99 -16.02
C GLY A 168 -28.27 3.04 -16.52
N SER A 169 -28.28 2.69 -17.81
CA SER A 169 -27.27 1.81 -18.42
C SER A 169 -25.90 2.48 -18.48
N VAL A 170 -25.84 3.78 -18.80
CA VAL A 170 -24.61 4.58 -18.77
C VAL A 170 -23.98 4.54 -17.39
N VAL A 171 -24.78 4.81 -16.36
CA VAL A 171 -24.33 4.83 -14.95
C VAL A 171 -23.84 3.45 -14.53
N LEU A 172 -24.62 2.39 -14.80
CA LEU A 172 -24.26 1.03 -14.42
C LEU A 172 -22.94 0.60 -15.07
N ILE A 173 -22.81 0.79 -16.39
CA ILE A 173 -21.60 0.37 -17.13
C ILE A 173 -20.39 1.18 -16.69
N PHE A 174 -20.54 2.50 -16.48
CA PHE A 174 -19.46 3.34 -15.98
C PHE A 174 -18.94 2.85 -14.63
N PHE A 175 -19.84 2.63 -13.65
CA PHE A 175 -19.45 2.19 -12.31
C PHE A 175 -18.89 0.77 -12.31
N THR A 176 -19.42 -0.14 -13.14
CA THR A 176 -18.87 -1.49 -13.29
C THR A 176 -17.43 -1.45 -13.84
N LEU A 177 -17.17 -0.68 -14.89
CA LEU A 177 -15.82 -0.52 -15.44
C LEU A 177 -14.88 0.14 -14.41
N LEU A 178 -15.36 1.19 -13.74
CA LEU A 178 -14.59 1.90 -12.72
C LEU A 178 -14.23 0.97 -11.54
N PHE A 179 -15.14 0.07 -11.16
CA PHE A 179 -14.88 -0.95 -10.13
C PHE A 179 -13.73 -1.87 -10.54
N PHE A 180 -13.74 -2.42 -11.77
CA PHE A 180 -12.67 -3.30 -12.24
C PHE A 180 -11.33 -2.56 -12.38
N ILE A 181 -11.35 -1.34 -12.92
CA ILE A 181 -10.16 -0.49 -13.03
C ILE A 181 -9.59 -0.19 -11.64
N GLY A 182 -10.45 0.21 -10.70
CA GLY A 182 -10.07 0.50 -9.32
C GLY A 182 -9.52 -0.72 -8.60
N ALA A 183 -10.13 -1.90 -8.78
CA ALA A 183 -9.65 -3.15 -8.22
C ALA A 183 -8.26 -3.54 -8.77
N ALA A 184 -8.07 -3.45 -10.10
CA ALA A 184 -6.78 -3.73 -10.73
C ALA A 184 -5.70 -2.74 -10.28
N TRP A 185 -6.02 -1.44 -10.26
CA TRP A 185 -5.11 -0.40 -9.79
C TRP A 185 -4.71 -0.61 -8.33
N SER A 186 -5.68 -0.90 -7.45
CA SER A 186 -5.45 -1.18 -6.03
C SER A 186 -4.55 -2.40 -5.83
N PHE A 187 -4.84 -3.50 -6.54
CA PHE A 187 -4.05 -4.72 -6.49
C PHE A 187 -2.61 -4.49 -6.96
N LEU A 188 -2.41 -3.83 -8.12
CA LEU A 188 -1.08 -3.53 -8.65
C LEU A 188 -0.29 -2.61 -7.70
N ASN A 189 -0.94 -1.58 -7.15
CA ASN A 189 -0.29 -0.71 -6.16
C ASN A 189 0.10 -1.45 -4.89
N TRP A 190 -0.70 -2.42 -4.46
CA TRP A 190 -0.38 -3.26 -3.32
C TRP A 190 0.84 -4.16 -3.60
N VAL A 191 0.88 -4.82 -4.76
CA VAL A 191 2.04 -5.64 -5.17
C VAL A 191 3.31 -4.78 -5.30
N LEU A 192 3.23 -3.60 -5.90
CA LEU A 192 4.36 -2.67 -6.01
C LEU A 192 4.81 -2.18 -4.62
N SER A 193 3.87 -1.93 -3.71
CA SER A 193 4.19 -1.59 -2.32
C SER A 193 4.89 -2.74 -1.60
N LEU A 194 4.51 -3.99 -1.85
CA LEU A 194 5.16 -5.18 -1.27
C LEU A 194 6.56 -5.40 -1.86
N SER A 195 6.72 -5.13 -3.15
CA SER A 195 8.00 -5.23 -3.89
C SER A 195 9.10 -4.36 -3.28
N SER A 196 8.73 -3.23 -2.65
CA SER A 196 9.69 -2.37 -1.95
C SER A 196 10.47 -3.10 -0.86
N ILE A 197 9.86 -4.08 -0.19
CA ILE A 197 10.54 -4.89 0.83
C ILE A 197 11.70 -5.66 0.20
N PHE A 198 11.45 -6.32 -0.94
CA PHE A 198 12.45 -7.13 -1.65
C PHE A 198 13.58 -6.31 -2.28
N VAL A 199 13.31 -5.05 -2.64
CA VAL A 199 14.36 -4.14 -3.10
C VAL A 199 15.36 -3.85 -1.97
N VAL A 200 14.89 -3.66 -0.73
CA VAL A 200 15.79 -3.43 0.41
C VAL A 200 16.46 -4.72 0.88
N THR A 201 15.72 -5.83 0.98
CA THR A 201 16.26 -7.07 1.56
C THR A 201 17.24 -7.79 0.64
N GLU A 202 16.96 -7.84 -0.66
CA GLU A 202 17.70 -8.65 -1.64
C GLU A 202 18.49 -7.79 -2.65
N GLY A 203 18.36 -6.46 -2.58
CA GLY A 203 19.06 -5.54 -3.47
C GLY A 203 18.70 -5.70 -4.96
N ARG A 204 17.56 -6.33 -5.30
CA ARG A 204 17.20 -6.61 -6.70
C ARG A 204 16.67 -5.38 -7.44
N ASN A 205 16.76 -5.42 -8.78
CA ASN A 205 16.13 -4.43 -9.66
C ASN A 205 14.59 -4.49 -9.56
N GLY A 206 13.88 -3.42 -9.94
CA GLY A 206 12.43 -3.26 -9.71
C GLY A 206 11.60 -4.45 -10.18
N PHE A 207 11.73 -4.87 -11.45
CA PHE A 207 11.00 -6.02 -11.99
C PHE A 207 11.25 -7.34 -11.26
N ARG A 208 12.50 -7.61 -10.85
CA ARG A 208 12.85 -8.83 -10.09
C ARG A 208 12.26 -8.81 -8.68
N ALA A 209 12.16 -7.63 -8.08
CA ALA A 209 11.48 -7.45 -6.80
C ALA A 209 9.98 -7.69 -6.93
N VAL A 210 9.35 -7.27 -8.03
CA VAL A 210 7.94 -7.55 -8.33
C VAL A 210 7.70 -9.05 -8.50
N SER A 211 8.51 -9.75 -9.29
CA SER A 211 8.36 -11.20 -9.45
C SER A 211 8.53 -11.94 -8.12
N ARG A 212 9.45 -11.46 -7.27
CA ARG A 212 9.65 -12.05 -5.94
C ARG A 212 8.45 -11.79 -5.02
N ALA A 213 7.88 -10.58 -5.05
CA ALA A 213 6.66 -10.27 -4.32
C ALA A 213 5.48 -11.17 -4.72
N VAL A 214 5.29 -11.42 -6.02
CA VAL A 214 4.26 -12.35 -6.51
C VAL A 214 4.52 -13.78 -6.05
N SER A 215 5.77 -14.26 -6.13
CA SER A 215 6.12 -15.59 -5.61
C SER A 215 5.84 -15.70 -4.11
N PHE A 216 6.20 -14.69 -3.32
CA PHE A 216 5.94 -14.67 -1.89
C PHE A 216 4.43 -14.70 -1.57
N LEU A 217 3.61 -13.96 -2.33
CA LEU A 217 2.16 -13.99 -2.18
C LEU A 217 1.57 -15.38 -2.45
N ARG A 218 2.13 -16.10 -3.42
CA ARG A 218 1.71 -17.47 -3.73
C ARG A 218 2.15 -18.44 -2.62
N ASP A 219 3.40 -18.33 -2.20
CA ASP A 219 4.04 -19.26 -1.26
C ASP A 219 3.51 -19.06 0.18
N HIS A 220 3.10 -17.84 0.55
CA HIS A 220 2.64 -17.47 1.90
C HIS A 220 1.22 -16.88 1.91
N SER A 221 0.38 -17.28 0.95
CA SER A 221 -0.98 -16.73 0.76
C SER A 221 -1.81 -16.72 2.04
N GLY A 222 -1.81 -17.82 2.81
CA GLY A 222 -2.54 -17.93 4.07
C GLY A 222 -2.07 -16.92 5.13
N ALA A 223 -0.76 -16.80 5.36
CA ALA A 223 -0.21 -15.87 6.35
C ALA A 223 -0.44 -14.41 5.95
N VAL A 224 -0.31 -14.09 4.66
CA VAL A 224 -0.58 -12.76 4.12
C VAL A 224 -2.07 -12.42 4.24
N LEU A 225 -2.96 -13.36 3.94
CA LEU A 225 -4.41 -13.16 4.02
C LEU A 225 -4.86 -12.97 5.46
N VAL A 226 -4.41 -13.80 6.41
CA VAL A 226 -4.71 -13.63 7.84
C VAL A 226 -4.25 -12.26 8.34
N THR A 227 -3.02 -11.87 7.97
CA THR A 227 -2.49 -10.55 8.33
C THR A 227 -3.30 -9.42 7.71
N GLY A 228 -3.62 -9.53 6.42
CA GLY A 228 -4.46 -8.57 5.71
C GLY A 228 -5.84 -8.41 6.34
N THR A 229 -6.49 -9.52 6.72
CA THR A 229 -7.81 -9.52 7.35
C THR A 229 -7.78 -8.84 8.71
N TRP A 230 -6.78 -9.12 9.56
CA TRP A 230 -6.70 -8.48 10.89
C TRP A 230 -6.47 -6.97 10.78
N PHE A 231 -5.52 -6.52 9.95
CA PHE A 231 -5.29 -5.09 9.75
C PHE A 231 -6.46 -4.41 9.04
N GLY A 232 -7.14 -5.11 8.12
CA GLY A 232 -8.35 -4.64 7.48
C GLY A 232 -9.51 -4.47 8.48
N LEU A 233 -9.69 -5.43 9.39
CA LEU A 233 -10.69 -5.35 10.46
C LEU A 233 -10.39 -4.21 11.42
N SER A 234 -9.13 -4.05 11.84
CA SER A 234 -8.72 -2.90 12.67
C SER A 234 -9.00 -1.57 11.98
N HIS A 235 -8.74 -1.46 10.69
CA HIS A 235 -9.02 -0.26 9.90
C HIS A 235 -10.54 -0.01 9.78
N LEU A 236 -11.34 -1.06 9.58
CA LEU A 236 -12.80 -0.96 9.56
C LEU A 236 -13.35 -0.48 10.90
N THR A 237 -12.88 -1.04 12.02
CA THR A 237 -13.25 -0.59 13.37
C THR A 237 -12.90 0.88 13.56
N LEU A 238 -11.68 1.29 13.18
CA LEU A 238 -11.25 2.68 13.25
C LEU A 238 -12.16 3.59 12.41
N PHE A 239 -12.50 3.19 11.19
CA PHE A 239 -13.40 3.93 10.32
C PHE A 239 -14.80 4.10 10.92
N VAL A 240 -15.38 3.04 11.49
CA VAL A 240 -16.71 3.09 12.14
C VAL A 240 -16.69 4.02 13.35
N VAL A 241 -15.67 3.91 14.21
CA VAL A 241 -15.52 4.77 15.39
C VAL A 241 -15.36 6.22 14.97
N THR A 242 -14.44 6.53 14.05
CA THR A 242 -14.23 7.91 13.56
C THR A 242 -15.47 8.48 12.91
N SER A 243 -16.16 7.72 12.05
CA SER A 243 -17.40 8.19 11.40
C SER A 243 -18.47 8.54 12.44
N SER A 244 -18.56 7.75 13.51
CA SER A 244 -19.46 8.03 14.64
C SER A 244 -19.03 9.28 15.41
N MET A 245 -17.73 9.48 15.63
CA MET A 245 -17.18 10.68 16.28
C MET A 245 -17.44 11.95 15.45
N VAL A 246 -17.39 11.88 14.12
CA VAL A 246 -17.69 13.02 13.23
C VAL A 246 -19.15 13.49 13.35
N ALA A 247 -20.07 12.59 13.69
CA ALA A 247 -21.47 12.96 13.93
C ALA A 247 -21.61 13.93 15.13
N PHE A 248 -20.70 13.87 16.11
CA PHE A 248 -20.74 14.73 17.29
C PHE A 248 -20.60 16.23 16.96
N PRO A 249 -19.50 16.73 16.34
CA PRO A 249 -19.41 18.15 15.98
C PRO A 249 -20.51 18.58 15.00
N LEU A 250 -20.93 17.69 14.10
CA LEU A 250 -22.03 17.96 13.17
C LEU A 250 -23.38 18.15 13.89
N ALA A 251 -23.65 17.43 14.98
CA ALA A 251 -24.87 17.62 15.77
C ALA A 251 -24.96 19.03 16.38
N PHE A 252 -23.81 19.67 16.64
CA PHE A 252 -23.72 21.04 17.14
C PHE A 252 -23.65 22.09 16.03
N ALA A 253 -23.83 21.73 14.76
CA ALA A 253 -23.70 22.65 13.62
C ALA A 253 -24.66 23.85 13.66
N GLN A 254 -25.80 23.72 14.36
CA GLN A 254 -26.78 24.81 14.53
C GLN A 254 -26.47 25.72 15.74
N ILE A 255 -25.59 25.28 16.65
CA ILE A 255 -25.32 25.95 17.93
C ILE A 255 -23.95 26.63 17.90
N LEU A 256 -22.94 25.96 17.33
CA LEU A 256 -21.57 26.44 17.29
C LEU A 256 -21.26 27.23 16.01
N PRO A 257 -20.30 28.16 16.05
CA PRO A 257 -19.77 28.80 14.84
C PRO A 257 -19.30 27.75 13.81
N PRO A 258 -19.59 27.93 12.51
CA PRO A 258 -19.22 26.97 11.48
C PRO A 258 -17.72 26.62 11.46
N ALA A 259 -16.86 27.58 11.79
CA ALA A 259 -15.41 27.38 11.88
C ALA A 259 -15.01 26.37 12.97
N MET A 260 -15.70 26.38 14.12
CA MET A 260 -15.43 25.44 15.21
C MET A 260 -15.89 24.02 14.85
N VAL A 261 -17.06 23.92 14.21
CA VAL A 261 -17.60 22.64 13.72
C VAL A 261 -16.67 22.03 12.68
N LEU A 262 -16.29 22.83 11.67
CA LEU A 262 -15.36 22.41 10.62
C LEU A 262 -13.99 22.04 11.20
N GLY A 263 -13.47 22.83 12.15
CA GLY A 263 -12.23 22.55 12.85
C GLY A 263 -12.26 21.24 13.62
N GLY A 264 -13.36 20.95 14.32
CA GLY A 264 -13.57 19.68 15.01
C GLY A 264 -13.63 18.48 14.06
N VAL A 265 -14.40 18.58 12.97
CA VAL A 265 -14.45 17.55 11.92
C VAL A 265 -13.07 17.32 11.31
N LEU A 266 -12.35 18.40 10.99
CA LEU A 266 -11.01 18.32 10.42
C LEU A 266 -10.02 17.66 11.38
N LEU A 267 -10.07 18.00 12.68
CA LEU A 267 -9.21 17.39 13.69
C LEU A 267 -9.46 15.87 13.79
N ILE A 268 -10.73 15.45 13.85
CA ILE A 268 -11.09 14.03 13.90
C ILE A 268 -10.61 13.30 12.64
N LEU A 269 -10.75 13.92 11.47
CA LEU A 269 -10.30 13.37 10.19
C LEU A 269 -8.76 13.23 10.15
N LEU A 270 -8.03 14.22 10.66
CA LEU A 270 -6.56 14.14 10.77
C LEU A 270 -6.14 13.01 11.72
N LEU A 271 -6.77 12.89 12.89
CA LEU A 271 -6.49 11.80 13.82
C LEU A 271 -6.75 10.43 13.20
N TYR A 272 -7.84 10.29 12.44
CA TYR A 272 -8.14 9.08 11.68
C TYR A 272 -7.05 8.76 10.67
N PHE A 273 -6.63 9.72 9.85
CA PHE A 273 -5.58 9.48 8.87
C PHE A 273 -4.25 9.10 9.53
N ALA A 274 -3.90 9.71 10.66
CA ALA A 274 -2.68 9.38 11.40
C ALA A 274 -2.73 7.94 11.93
N ALA A 275 -3.86 7.54 12.53
CA ALA A 275 -4.06 6.17 13.01
C ALA A 275 -4.11 5.15 11.86
N ALA A 276 -4.73 5.49 10.73
CA ALA A 276 -4.77 4.66 9.53
C ALA A 276 -3.37 4.43 8.92
N ASP A 277 -2.56 5.49 8.83
CA ASP A 277 -1.17 5.38 8.36
C ASP A 277 -0.32 4.55 9.34
N PHE A 278 -0.59 4.67 10.65
CA PHE A 278 0.07 3.85 11.67
C PHE A 278 -0.26 2.35 11.50
N LEU A 279 -1.53 1.99 11.25
CA LEU A 279 -1.94 0.61 10.94
C LEU A 279 -1.25 0.08 9.68
N TYR A 280 -1.03 0.93 8.68
CA TYR A 280 -0.30 0.55 7.46
C TYR A 280 1.15 0.17 7.76
N VAL A 281 1.84 0.90 8.64
CA VAL A 281 3.21 0.55 9.09
C VAL A 281 3.20 -0.77 9.84
N GLY A 282 2.21 -1.02 10.70
CA GLY A 282 2.03 -2.32 11.36
C GLY A 282 1.91 -3.49 10.40
N ARG A 283 1.07 -3.33 9.37
CA ARG A 283 0.90 -4.33 8.32
C ARG A 283 2.20 -4.58 7.57
N LEU A 284 3.01 -3.54 7.37
CA LEU A 284 4.31 -3.71 6.74
C LEU A 284 5.26 -4.53 7.61
N THR A 285 5.34 -4.21 8.89
CA THR A 285 6.19 -4.90 9.86
C THR A 285 5.80 -6.37 10.01
N SER A 286 4.51 -6.70 10.03
CA SER A 286 4.06 -8.10 10.08
C SER A 286 4.41 -8.86 8.80
N LEU A 287 4.36 -8.22 7.63
CA LEU A 287 4.81 -8.83 6.37
C LEU A 287 6.33 -9.10 6.39
N VAL A 288 7.13 -8.20 6.95
CA VAL A 288 8.57 -8.42 7.16
C VAL A 288 8.79 -9.58 8.16
N ALA A 289 8.00 -9.67 9.23
CA ALA A 289 8.08 -10.76 10.18
C ALA A 289 7.75 -12.13 9.55
N ILE A 290 6.82 -12.18 8.60
CA ILE A 290 6.53 -13.41 7.82
C ILE A 290 7.73 -13.77 6.94
N LEU A 291 8.38 -12.78 6.32
CA LEU A 291 9.54 -12.99 5.44
C LEU A 291 10.77 -13.52 6.17
N GLU A 292 11.03 -13.01 7.37
CA GLU A 292 12.20 -13.38 8.18
C GLU A 292 11.89 -14.57 9.11
N ALA A 293 10.66 -15.09 9.12
CA ALA A 293 10.32 -16.28 9.89
C ALA A 293 11.15 -17.48 9.39
N PRO A 294 11.80 -18.25 10.29
CA PRO A 294 12.52 -19.45 9.90
C PRO A 294 11.55 -20.39 9.16
N PRO A 295 11.98 -21.05 8.06
CA PRO A 295 11.15 -22.03 7.39
C PRO A 295 10.62 -23.02 8.42
N ILE A 296 9.34 -23.33 8.34
CA ILE A 296 8.76 -24.42 9.13
C ILE A 296 9.46 -25.68 8.60
N ILE A 297 10.49 -26.13 9.30
CA ILE A 297 10.92 -27.52 9.19
C ILE A 297 9.72 -28.30 9.69
N ASP A 298 8.95 -28.88 8.76
CA ASP A 298 7.94 -29.85 9.11
C ASP A 298 8.67 -31.02 9.77
N LEU A 299 8.73 -31.02 11.10
CA LEU A 299 9.18 -32.17 11.88
C LEU A 299 8.26 -33.38 11.65
N ALA A 300 7.12 -33.18 10.97
CA ALA A 300 6.23 -34.23 10.48
C ALA A 300 6.75 -34.98 9.25
N SER A 301 7.74 -34.46 8.51
CA SER A 301 8.41 -35.18 7.42
C SER A 301 9.73 -35.84 7.85
N VAL A 302 10.12 -35.72 9.12
CA VAL A 302 11.12 -36.62 9.70
C VAL A 302 10.41 -37.93 10.00
N SER A 303 10.31 -38.82 9.01
CA SER A 303 10.04 -40.22 9.30
C SER A 303 11.03 -40.70 10.36
N PRO A 304 10.58 -41.32 11.46
CA PRO A 304 11.49 -42.02 12.37
C PRO A 304 11.92 -43.33 11.70
N SER A 305 12.75 -43.25 10.65
CA SER A 305 13.38 -44.41 10.02
C SER A 305 14.89 -44.29 10.13
N SER A 306 15.34 -44.25 11.38
CA SER A 306 16.69 -44.67 11.76
C SER A 306 16.64 -44.96 13.25
N GLN A 307 16.03 -46.10 13.59
CA GLN A 307 16.36 -46.77 14.85
C GLN A 307 17.88 -46.99 14.87
N PRO A 308 18.58 -46.68 15.97
CA PRO A 308 19.92 -47.18 16.15
C PRO A 308 19.81 -48.70 16.24
N VAL A 309 20.44 -49.41 15.30
CA VAL A 309 20.65 -50.85 15.41
C VAL A 309 21.53 -51.06 16.65
N LEU A 310 20.89 -51.40 17.78
CA LEU A 310 21.60 -51.98 18.91
C LEU A 310 22.18 -53.32 18.45
N PRO A 311 23.44 -53.65 18.79
CA PRO A 311 23.94 -55.00 18.60
C PRO A 311 23.13 -55.92 19.51
N SER A 312 22.34 -56.81 18.91
CA SER A 312 21.66 -57.87 19.63
C SER A 312 22.71 -58.83 20.19
N THR A 313 22.87 -58.83 21.50
CA THR A 313 23.48 -59.91 22.26
C THR A 313 22.62 -61.16 22.03
N ARG A 314 23.04 -61.98 21.07
CA ARG A 314 22.50 -63.32 20.85
C ARG A 314 23.38 -64.26 21.67
N GLU A 315 22.90 -64.63 22.85
CA GLU A 315 23.35 -65.83 23.56
C GLU A 315 22.96 -67.03 22.69
N GLU A 316 23.88 -67.45 21.82
CA GLU A 316 23.79 -68.73 21.13
C GLU A 316 24.45 -69.80 22.00
N SER A 317 23.57 -70.39 22.81
CA SER A 317 23.74 -71.71 23.40
C SER A 317 24.00 -72.75 22.32
N GLY A 318 25.17 -73.38 22.39
CA GLY A 318 25.38 -74.78 22.00
C GLY A 318 25.32 -75.10 20.51
N LYS A 319 26.43 -74.87 19.80
CA LYS A 319 26.93 -75.82 18.80
C LYS A 319 28.44 -75.69 18.65
N VAL A 320 29.11 -76.74 19.11
CA VAL A 320 30.54 -76.99 18.92
C VAL A 320 30.77 -77.16 17.43
N ASP A 321 31.52 -76.24 16.82
CA ASP A 321 32.05 -76.41 15.47
C ASP A 321 33.44 -77.06 15.62
N GLN A 322 33.57 -78.30 15.15
CA GLN A 322 34.72 -79.19 15.37
C GLN A 322 35.80 -79.09 14.30
N ASP A 323 35.74 -78.11 13.39
CA ASP A 323 36.55 -78.13 12.17
C ASP A 323 37.60 -77.00 12.05
N GLU A 324 37.95 -76.30 13.12
CA GLU A 324 39.13 -75.41 13.09
C GLU A 324 40.44 -76.21 13.20
N LEU A 325 40.91 -76.58 12.01
CA LEU A 325 42.20 -77.13 11.69
C LEU A 325 43.33 -76.18 12.17
N ILE A 326 43.99 -76.59 13.25
CA ILE A 326 45.32 -76.12 13.66
C ILE A 326 46.32 -76.39 12.53
N LEU A 327 47.01 -75.37 12.02
CA LEU A 327 48.38 -75.38 11.44
C LEU A 327 48.62 -74.03 10.70
N GLY A 328 49.71 -73.30 10.86
CA GLY A 328 50.94 -73.58 11.58
C GLY A 328 51.79 -72.32 11.73
N ASP A 329 52.66 -72.39 12.74
CA ASP A 329 53.81 -71.53 12.93
C ASP A 329 54.70 -71.49 11.68
N ARG A 330 55.24 -70.32 11.37
CA ARG A 330 56.47 -70.20 10.58
C ARG A 330 57.53 -69.49 11.42
N PRO A 331 58.71 -70.09 11.63
CA PRO A 331 59.89 -69.39 12.07
C PRO A 331 60.61 -68.77 10.85
N GLU A 332 61.10 -67.55 11.02
CA GLU A 332 62.48 -67.10 10.77
C GLU A 332 62.63 -65.61 11.11
#